data_AF-A0A356S946-F1
#
_entry.id   AF-A0A356S946-F1
#
_cell.length_a   1.000
_cell.length_b   1.000
_cell.length_c   1.000
_cell.angle_alpha   90.00
_cell.angle_beta   90.00
_cell.angle_gamma   90.00
#
_symmetry.space_group_name_H-M   'P 1'
#
loop_
_entity.id
_entity.type
_entity.pdbx_description
1 polymer ?
#
loop_
_entity_poly.entity_id
_entity_poly.type
_entity_poly.pdbx_seq_one_letter_code
_entity_poly.pdbx_strand_id
1 'polypeptide(L)'
;MKKTGLFVIAGVAVVTLLGLVFIAATFEAPEGGTTTVVLAPPVQPTVTESNTPARGTSPSNNSILPEIRIQPQTEPAVAAG
;
A
#
# COMPACT_ATOMS: atom_id res chain seq x y z
N MET A 1 -11.57 -56.07 14.09
CA MET A 1 -10.78 -55.17 13.22
C MET A 1 -10.96 -53.67 13.52
N LYS A 2 -11.94 -53.23 14.35
CA LYS A 2 -12.17 -51.80 14.67
C LYS A 2 -11.09 -51.15 15.56
N LYS A 3 -10.42 -51.94 16.41
CA LYS A 3 -9.40 -51.44 17.36
C LYS A 3 -8.10 -51.03 16.65
N THR A 4 -7.74 -51.72 15.56
CA THR A 4 -6.52 -51.45 14.79
C THR A 4 -6.54 -50.03 14.20
N GLY A 5 -7.68 -49.59 13.66
CA GLY A 5 -7.83 -48.22 13.14
C GLY A 5 -7.65 -47.15 14.23
N LEU A 6 -8.15 -47.40 15.45
CA LEU A 6 -7.99 -46.49 16.57
C LEU A 6 -6.52 -46.32 16.98
N PHE A 7 -5.74 -47.41 17.02
CA PHE A 7 -4.31 -47.34 17.34
C PHE A 7 -3.50 -46.60 16.26
N VAL A 8 -3.87 -46.77 14.99
CA VAL A 8 -3.23 -46.02 13.89
C VAL A 8 -3.51 -44.52 14.03
N ILE A 9 -4.76 -44.13 14.26
CA ILE A 9 -5.14 -42.73 14.47
C ILE A 9 -4.44 -42.14 15.68
N ALA A 10 -4.42 -42.87 16.81
CA ALA A 10 -3.72 -42.45 18.02
C ALA A 10 -2.22 -42.28 17.77
N GLY A 11 -1.58 -43.20 17.04
CA GLY A 11 -0.18 -43.10 16.67
C GLY A 11 0.12 -41.86 15.82
N VAL A 12 -0.68 -41.61 14.79
CA VAL A 12 -0.54 -40.41 13.93
C VAL A 12 -0.75 -39.14 14.74
N ALA A 13 -1.73 -39.11 15.65
CA ALA A 13 -1.98 -37.96 16.50
C ALA A 13 -0.79 -37.66 17.43
N VAL A 14 -0.19 -38.68 18.04
CA VAL A 14 0.99 -38.52 18.91
C VAL A 14 2.19 -38.02 18.11
N VAL A 15 2.47 -38.60 16.94
CA VAL A 15 3.59 -38.15 16.08
C VAL A 15 3.39 -36.71 15.62
N THR A 16 2.17 -36.35 15.24
CA THR A 16 1.83 -34.97 14.84
C THR A 16 2.02 -34.01 16.00
N LEU A 17 1.52 -34.35 17.19
CA LEU A 17 1.68 -33.53 18.40
C LEU A 17 3.17 -33.31 18.73
N LEU A 18 3.98 -34.37 18.69
CA LEU A 18 5.42 -34.27 18.92
C LEU A 18 6.11 -33.39 17.88
N GLY A 19 5.70 -33.49 16.60
CA GLY A 19 6.20 -32.63 15.53
C GLY A 19 5.86 -31.15 15.76
N LEU A 20 4.63 -30.84 16.18
CA LEU A 20 4.23 -29.48 16.52
C LEU A 20 4.98 -28.93 17.73
N VAL A 21 5.19 -29.75 18.77
CA VAL A 21 6.00 -29.36 19.94
C VAL A 21 7.44 -29.08 19.54
N PHE A 22 8.03 -29.92 18.68
CA PHE A 22 9.39 -29.69 18.17
C PHE A 22 9.48 -28.38 17.37
N ILE A 23 8.55 -28.15 16.45
CA ILE A 23 8.50 -26.90 15.68
C ILE A 23 8.35 -25.72 16.63
N ALA A 24 7.40 -25.74 17.56
CA ALA A 24 7.19 -24.65 18.50
C ALA A 24 8.42 -24.38 19.38
N ALA A 25 9.14 -25.42 19.80
CA ALA A 25 10.35 -25.30 20.60
C ALA A 25 11.56 -24.77 19.81
N THR A 26 11.57 -24.96 18.49
CA THR A 26 12.67 -24.54 17.59
C THR A 26 12.32 -23.32 16.76
N PHE A 27 11.08 -22.83 16.84
CA PHE A 27 10.59 -21.73 16.04
C PHE A 27 11.06 -20.40 16.62
N GLU A 28 12.03 -19.80 15.94
CA GLU A 28 12.36 -18.39 16.13
C GLU A 28 11.44 -17.57 15.23
N ALA A 29 10.56 -16.77 15.85
CA ALA A 29 9.75 -15.84 15.08
C ALA A 29 10.67 -14.76 14.49
N PRO A 30 10.51 -14.36 13.21
CA PRO A 30 11.23 -13.22 12.69
C PRO A 30 10.99 -12.03 13.61
N GLU A 31 12.02 -11.59 14.32
CA GLU A 31 11.96 -10.39 15.16
C GLU A 31 11.47 -9.28 14.25
N GLY A 32 10.31 -8.71 14.58
CA GLY A 32 9.57 -7.79 13.73
C GLY A 32 10.39 -6.56 13.34
N GLY A 33 11.19 -6.71 12.29
CA GLY A 33 11.86 -5.62 11.62
C GLY A 33 10.87 -5.02 10.64
N THR A 34 10.34 -3.85 10.96
CA THR A 34 9.67 -2.98 9.99
C THR A 34 10.56 -2.90 8.77
N THR A 35 10.17 -3.54 7.66
CA THR A 35 10.84 -3.39 6.38
C THR A 35 10.57 -1.97 5.91
N THR A 36 11.39 -1.03 6.37
CA THR A 36 11.35 0.36 5.93
C THR A 36 11.88 0.38 4.50
N VAL A 37 10.95 0.31 3.55
CA VAL A 37 11.27 0.58 2.15
C VAL A 37 11.64 2.05 2.08
N VAL A 38 12.93 2.35 1.90
CA VAL A 38 13.40 3.71 1.66
C VAL A 38 13.00 4.09 0.24
N LEU A 39 11.90 4.81 0.09
CA LEU A 39 11.56 5.44 -1.19
C LEU A 39 12.53 6.60 -1.39
N ALA A 40 13.28 6.57 -2.49
CA ALA A 40 14.08 7.72 -2.90
C ALA A 40 13.16 8.95 -3.07
N PRO A 41 13.56 10.14 -2.58
CA PRO A 41 12.81 11.35 -2.82
C PRO A 41 12.54 11.53 -4.31
N PRO A 42 11.32 11.90 -4.72
CA PRO A 42 11.02 12.12 -6.12
C PRO A 42 11.96 13.21 -6.64
N VAL A 43 12.81 12.85 -7.60
CA VAL A 43 13.63 13.81 -8.32
C VAL A 43 12.68 14.71 -9.09
N GLN A 44 12.54 15.96 -8.64
CA GLN A 44 11.89 16.98 -9.47
C GLN A 44 12.71 17.07 -10.75
N PRO A 45 12.12 16.84 -11.93
CA PRO A 45 12.84 17.09 -13.17
C PRO A 45 13.24 18.56 -13.14
N THR A 46 14.54 18.82 -13.06
CA THR A 46 15.10 20.16 -13.23
C THR A 46 14.78 20.58 -14.65
N VAL A 47 13.63 21.22 -14.85
CA VAL A 47 13.40 22.05 -16.01
C VAL A 47 14.33 23.23 -15.82
N THR A 48 15.51 23.15 -16.42
CA THR A 48 16.36 24.32 -16.65
C THR A 48 15.64 25.19 -17.69
N GLU A 49 14.60 25.91 -17.27
CA GLU A 49 14.10 27.04 -18.05
C GLU A 49 15.00 28.23 -17.73
N SER A 50 16.10 28.27 -18.49
CA SER A 50 16.85 29.49 -18.71
C SER A 50 15.93 30.55 -19.32
N ASN A 51 16.06 31.78 -18.82
CA ASN A 51 15.47 33.02 -19.31
C ASN A 51 13.97 33.26 -19.10
N THR A 52 13.66 33.98 -18.03
CA THR A 52 12.60 34.99 -18.07
C THR A 52 13.00 36.08 -19.05
N PRO A 53 12.12 36.43 -20.02
CA PRO A 53 11.77 37.84 -20.13
C PRO A 53 10.26 38.09 -20.32
N ALA A 54 9.80 39.09 -19.57
CA ALA A 54 8.77 40.09 -19.89
C ALA A 54 7.39 39.65 -20.44
N ARG A 55 6.36 40.05 -19.67
CA ARG A 55 4.96 40.30 -20.07
C ARG A 55 4.82 40.76 -21.53
N GLY A 56 4.19 39.94 -22.38
CA GLY A 56 3.81 40.29 -23.75
C GLY A 56 2.83 39.30 -24.38
N THR A 57 1.57 39.72 -24.53
CA THR A 57 0.59 39.40 -25.59
C THR A 57 0.49 37.98 -26.19
N SER A 58 -0.69 37.37 -25.99
CA SER A 58 -1.36 36.21 -26.64
C SER A 58 -0.97 35.90 -28.12
N PRO A 59 -1.07 34.63 -28.59
CA PRO A 59 -2.36 34.13 -29.02
C PRO A 59 -2.72 32.75 -28.46
N SER A 60 -4.01 32.60 -28.17
CA SER A 60 -4.74 31.35 -28.07
C SER A 60 -4.60 30.50 -29.35
N ASN A 61 -4.93 29.21 -29.19
CA ASN A 61 -5.60 28.38 -30.20
C ASN A 61 -4.77 27.28 -30.89
N ASN A 62 -4.35 26.25 -30.13
CA ASN A 62 -4.17 24.87 -30.64
C ASN A 62 -4.25 23.81 -29.51
N SER A 63 -4.99 24.08 -28.44
CA SER A 63 -5.25 23.04 -27.42
C SER A 63 -6.51 22.28 -27.80
N ILE A 64 -6.36 20.97 -28.09
CA ILE A 64 -7.48 20.03 -28.28
C ILE A 64 -8.17 19.72 -26.94
N LEU A 65 -7.55 20.07 -25.82
CA LEU A 65 -8.07 19.77 -24.50
C LEU A 65 -9.06 20.86 -24.06
N PRO A 66 -10.27 20.48 -23.60
CA PRO A 66 -11.21 21.40 -23.01
C PRO A 66 -10.64 21.98 -21.71
N GLU A 67 -10.74 23.29 -21.56
CA GLU A 67 -10.36 23.99 -20.33
C GLU A 67 -11.42 23.74 -19.25
N ILE A 68 -11.14 22.83 -18.30
CA ILE A 68 -12.04 22.55 -17.19
C ILE A 68 -11.75 23.57 -16.07
N ARG A 69 -12.66 24.53 -15.87
CA ARG A 69 -12.64 25.43 -14.70
C ARG A 69 -13.49 24.84 -13.58
N ILE A 70 -12.84 24.30 -12.56
CA ILE A 70 -13.51 23.86 -11.32
C ILE A 70 -13.81 25.10 -10.48
N GLN A 71 -15.07 25.50 -10.40
CA GLN A 71 -15.53 26.51 -9.45
C GLN A 71 -15.66 25.84 -8.06
N PRO A 72 -14.98 26.35 -7.02
CA PRO A 72 -15.23 25.90 -5.66
C PRO A 72 -16.72 26.10 -5.34
N GLN A 73 -17.42 25.02 -5.02
CA GLN A 73 -18.81 25.10 -4.56
C GLN A 73 -18.78 25.68 -3.14
N THR A 74 -19.41 26.83 -2.93
CA THR A 74 -19.68 27.34 -1.58
C THR A 74 -20.65 26.39 -0.90
N GLU A 75 -20.21 25.80 0.21
CA GLU A 75 -21.03 24.93 1.05
C GLU A 75 -22.28 25.70 1.53
N PRO A 76 -23.51 25.14 1.41
CA PRO A 76 -24.71 25.86 1.82
C PRO A 76 -24.67 26.07 3.34
N ALA A 77 -24.71 27.33 3.77
CA ALA A 77 -24.86 27.67 5.17
C ALA A 77 -26.16 27.05 5.70
N VAL A 78 -26.04 26.11 6.64
CA VAL A 78 -27.18 25.56 7.36
C VAL A 78 -27.77 26.69 8.20
N ALA A 79 -28.93 27.20 7.77
CA ALA A 79 -29.72 28.12 8.56
C ALA A 79 -30.27 27.37 9.78
N ALA A 80 -29.68 27.60 10.95
CA ALA A 80 -30.29 27.25 12.22
C ALA A 80 -31.40 28.27 12.50
N GLY A 81 -32.64 27.81 12.51
CA GLY A 81 -33.83 28.51 13.01
C GLY A 81 -34.33 27.85 14.29
#